data_AF-A0A8D8EVR0-F1
#
_entry.id   AF-A0A8D8EVR0-F1
#
_cell.length_a   1.000
_cell.length_b   1.000
_cell.length_c   1.000
_cell.angle_alpha   90.00
_cell.angle_beta   90.00
_cell.angle_gamma   90.00
#
_symmetry.space_group_name_H-M   'P 1'
#
loop_
_entity.id
_entity.type
_entity.pdbx_description
1 polymer ?
#
loop_
_entity_poly.entity_id
_entity_poly.type
_entity_poly.pdbx_seq_one_letter_code
_entity_poly.pdbx_strand_id
1 'polypeptide(L)'
;MLGNGEIKSPEIHLDKLSDATTEKISLNSHDACTVGEYECTRTFVCSRRNLIYIILSIVIFIGISIIVIVIANDSSPANRQICLSDECLRSTAGLKQTMNLGVDPCDDFYEYVCGNWAEDRTERDDGNGWMQERQLKIYRNIRAYLERDARRFDPKPVAQAKVMYRSCLSSGGQRKAEA
;
A
#
# COMPACT_ATOMS: atom_id res chain seq x y z
N MET A 1 -35.17 -16.39 -55.86
CA MET A 1 -34.73 -17.54 -56.67
C MET A 1 -33.56 -18.18 -55.93
N LEU A 2 -33.83 -19.27 -55.22
CA LEU A 2 -33.31 -20.61 -55.51
C LEU A 2 -31.87 -20.78 -54.97
N GLY A 3 -31.56 -21.72 -54.10
CA GLY A 3 -32.35 -22.83 -53.61
C GLY A 3 -31.58 -23.60 -52.54
N ASN A 4 -32.36 -24.29 -51.71
CA ASN A 4 -31.92 -25.39 -50.88
C ASN A 4 -31.28 -26.48 -51.76
N GLY A 5 -30.18 -27.06 -51.29
CA GLY A 5 -29.57 -28.24 -51.88
C GLY A 5 -29.39 -29.32 -50.82
N GLU A 6 -30.45 -30.12 -50.63
CA GLU A 6 -30.38 -31.46 -50.06
C GLU A 6 -29.37 -32.32 -50.83
N ILE A 7 -28.59 -33.12 -50.11
CA ILE A 7 -28.05 -34.38 -50.65
C ILE A 7 -28.51 -35.50 -49.72
N LYS A 8 -29.24 -36.44 -50.33
CA LYS A 8 -30.01 -37.54 -49.74
C LYS A 8 -29.24 -38.85 -49.91
N SER A 9 -29.10 -39.60 -48.80
CA SER A 9 -29.03 -41.07 -48.57
C SER A 9 -28.40 -42.03 -49.61
N PRO A 10 -27.81 -43.15 -49.18
CA PRO A 10 -28.66 -44.27 -48.77
C PRO A 10 -28.24 -44.99 -47.48
N GLU A 11 -29.26 -45.29 -46.67
CA GLU A 11 -29.31 -46.42 -45.75
C GLU A 11 -29.00 -47.75 -46.46
N ILE A 12 -28.27 -48.62 -45.78
CA ILE A 12 -28.39 -50.06 -45.96
C ILE A 12 -28.81 -50.63 -44.62
N HIS A 13 -30.10 -50.92 -44.52
CA HIS A 13 -30.75 -51.73 -43.50
C HIS A 13 -30.65 -53.20 -43.91
N LEU A 14 -30.41 -54.10 -42.94
CA LEU A 14 -30.98 -55.46 -42.80
C LEU A 14 -30.07 -56.21 -41.81
N ASP A 15 -30.35 -56.16 -40.51
CA ASP A 15 -31.34 -56.96 -39.79
C ASP A 15 -31.10 -58.48 -39.86
N LYS A 16 -31.11 -59.06 -38.66
CA LYS A 16 -31.29 -60.48 -38.28
C LYS A 16 -30.03 -61.36 -38.27
N LEU A 17 -29.57 -61.66 -37.05
CA LEU A 17 -29.66 -63.00 -36.46
C LEU A 17 -29.37 -62.84 -34.95
N SER A 18 -30.43 -62.70 -34.16
CA SER A 18 -31.06 -63.79 -33.40
C SER A 18 -30.35 -64.09 -32.08
N ASP A 19 -31.03 -63.67 -31.02
CA ASP A 19 -30.99 -64.25 -29.68
C ASP A 19 -30.92 -65.79 -29.66
N ALA A 20 -30.52 -66.29 -28.48
CA ALA A 20 -30.40 -67.67 -27.99
C ALA A 20 -28.99 -68.26 -28.13
N THR A 21 -28.27 -68.61 -27.05
CA THR A 21 -28.78 -69.43 -25.94
C THR A 21 -27.94 -69.26 -24.67
N THR A 22 -28.65 -69.28 -23.55
CA THR A 22 -28.22 -69.12 -22.14
C THR A 22 -27.56 -70.39 -21.58
N GLU A 23 -26.50 -70.21 -20.77
CA GLU A 23 -26.00 -71.04 -19.64
C GLU A 23 -25.63 -72.53 -19.85
N LYS A 24 -24.70 -73.19 -19.14
CA LYS A 24 -23.79 -72.99 -17.97
C LYS A 24 -22.72 -74.09 -18.15
N ILE A 25 -21.51 -74.05 -17.59
CA ILE A 25 -21.18 -74.69 -16.29
C ILE A 25 -19.68 -74.43 -16.01
N SER A 26 -19.44 -73.76 -14.88
CA SER A 26 -18.34 -73.90 -13.91
C SER A 26 -16.94 -74.36 -14.37
N LEU A 27 -15.95 -73.47 -14.25
CA LEU A 27 -14.62 -73.86 -13.74
C LEU A 27 -14.17 -72.84 -12.68
N ASN A 28 -13.84 -73.36 -11.50
CA ASN A 28 -13.44 -72.62 -10.32
C ASN A 28 -11.97 -72.15 -10.37
N SER A 29 -11.72 -71.09 -9.60
CA SER A 29 -10.55 -70.89 -8.73
C SER A 29 -9.16 -70.75 -9.38
N HIS A 30 -8.65 -69.52 -9.23
CA HIS A 30 -7.24 -69.13 -9.13
C HIS A 30 -6.35 -69.29 -10.37
N ASP A 31 -5.88 -68.13 -10.82
CA ASP A 31 -4.65 -67.88 -11.59
C ASP A 31 -4.68 -68.16 -13.11
N ALA A 32 -4.94 -67.08 -13.88
CA ALA A 32 -4.22 -66.80 -15.14
C ALA A 32 -4.52 -65.37 -15.64
N CYS A 33 -3.60 -64.43 -15.40
CA CYS A 33 -3.46 -63.24 -16.24
C CYS A 33 -2.14 -63.38 -17.03
N THR A 34 -2.20 -63.33 -18.36
CA THR A 34 -1.02 -63.32 -19.23
C THR A 34 -0.54 -61.90 -19.49
N VAL A 35 0.77 -61.71 -19.39
CA VAL A 35 1.51 -60.44 -19.50
C VAL A 35 1.71 -60.06 -20.98
N GLY A 36 1.26 -58.86 -21.34
CA GLY A 36 1.82 -58.02 -22.41
C GLY A 36 2.22 -56.69 -21.77
N GLU A 37 3.36 -56.12 -22.18
CA GLU A 37 4.12 -55.05 -21.50
C GLU A 37 3.41 -53.69 -21.37
N TYR A 38 2.36 -53.65 -20.55
CA TYR A 38 1.91 -52.48 -19.83
C TYR A 38 1.33 -52.94 -18.49
N GLU A 39 1.91 -52.50 -17.38
CA GLU A 39 1.37 -52.78 -16.05
C GLU A 39 0.00 -52.10 -15.92
N CYS A 40 -1.07 -52.88 -15.96
CA CYS A 40 -2.38 -52.40 -15.54
C CYS A 40 -2.35 -52.31 -14.00
N THR A 41 -1.97 -51.15 -13.47
CA THR A 41 -2.03 -50.85 -12.03
C THR A 41 -3.50 -50.90 -11.61
N ARG A 42 -3.92 -52.08 -11.17
CA ARG A 42 -5.30 -52.41 -10.81
C ARG A 42 -5.65 -51.85 -9.43
N THR A 43 -5.44 -50.56 -9.20
CA THR A 43 -5.99 -49.84 -8.04
C THR A 43 -5.82 -48.35 -8.28
N PHE A 44 -6.79 -47.67 -8.90
CA PHE A 44 -6.98 -46.27 -8.51
C PHE A 44 -8.39 -45.71 -8.65
N VAL A 45 -9.24 -46.20 -9.56
CA VAL A 45 -10.49 -45.45 -9.84
C VAL A 45 -11.71 -46.35 -9.98
N CYS A 46 -12.28 -46.75 -8.84
CA CYS A 46 -13.74 -46.95 -8.72
C CYS A 46 -14.18 -46.94 -7.25
N SER A 47 -13.95 -45.83 -6.56
CA SER A 47 -14.62 -45.57 -5.28
C SER A 47 -14.97 -44.09 -5.23
N ARG A 48 -16.28 -43.77 -5.24
CA ARG A 48 -16.81 -42.39 -5.12
C ARG A 48 -16.15 -41.64 -3.96
N ARG A 49 -15.75 -42.36 -2.91
CA ARG A 49 -15.02 -41.87 -1.74
C ARG A 49 -13.63 -41.31 -2.08
N ASN A 50 -12.86 -41.95 -2.98
CA ASN A 50 -11.54 -41.44 -3.39
C ASN A 50 -11.66 -40.20 -4.28
N LEU A 51 -12.69 -40.11 -5.13
CA LEU A 51 -12.96 -38.91 -5.94
C LEU A 51 -13.30 -37.71 -5.03
N ILE A 52 -14.09 -37.94 -3.97
CA ILE A 52 -14.43 -36.90 -2.98
C ILE A 52 -13.16 -36.41 -2.28
N TYR A 53 -12.24 -37.29 -1.88
CA TYR A 53 -10.99 -36.87 -1.24
C TYR A 53 -10.08 -36.06 -2.18
N ILE A 54 -10.02 -36.39 -3.47
CA ILE A 54 -9.26 -35.62 -4.45
C ILE A 54 -9.86 -34.22 -4.63
N ILE A 55 -11.19 -34.11 -4.74
CA ILE A 55 -11.87 -32.81 -4.87
C ILE A 55 -11.66 -31.96 -3.61
N LEU A 56 -11.80 -32.54 -2.41
CA LEU A 56 -11.55 -31.84 -1.15
C LEU A 56 -10.10 -31.35 -1.04
N SER A 57 -9.13 -32.19 -1.43
CA SER A 57 -7.72 -31.79 -1.50
C SER A 57 -7.53 -30.59 -2.41
N ILE A 58 -8.06 -30.65 -3.64
CA ILE A 58 -7.94 -29.55 -4.61
C ILE A 58 -8.58 -28.26 -4.09
N VAL A 59 -9.77 -28.33 -3.49
CA VAL A 59 -10.46 -27.16 -2.92
C VAL A 59 -9.65 -26.54 -1.78
N ILE A 60 -9.07 -27.38 -0.91
CA ILE A 60 -8.21 -26.91 0.19
C ILE A 60 -6.94 -26.26 -0.36
N PHE A 61 -6.28 -26.88 -1.35
CA PHE A 61 -5.09 -26.31 -1.98
C PHE A 61 -5.39 -24.99 -2.69
N ILE A 62 -6.51 -24.89 -3.39
CA ILE A 62 -6.96 -23.64 -4.03
C ILE A 62 -7.27 -22.59 -2.97
N GLY A 63 -7.97 -22.94 -1.89
CA GLY A 63 -8.27 -22.04 -0.78
C GLY A 63 -7.01 -21.50 -0.10
N ILE A 64 -6.05 -22.38 0.21
CA ILE A 64 -4.75 -21.99 0.78
C ILE A 64 -3.98 -21.10 -0.20
N SER A 65 -3.96 -21.44 -1.49
CA SER A 65 -3.29 -20.63 -2.51
C SER A 65 -3.91 -19.24 -2.63
N ILE A 66 -5.23 -19.12 -2.60
CA ILE A 66 -5.94 -17.84 -2.61
C ILE A 66 -5.59 -17.04 -1.35
N ILE A 67 -5.60 -17.66 -0.17
CA ILE A 67 -5.23 -17.01 1.09
C ILE A 67 -3.79 -16.49 1.03
N VAL A 68 -2.85 -17.30 0.54
CA VAL A 68 -1.44 -16.91 0.37
C VAL A 68 -1.31 -15.75 -0.63
N ILE A 69 -2.03 -15.78 -1.75
CA ILE A 69 -2.05 -14.70 -2.75
C ILE A 69 -2.62 -13.41 -2.16
N VAL A 70 -3.71 -13.48 -1.38
CA VAL A 70 -4.30 -12.31 -0.71
C VAL A 70 -3.32 -11.70 0.28
N ILE A 71 -2.67 -12.50 1.12
CA ILE A 71 -1.67 -12.03 2.09
C ILE A 71 -0.43 -11.45 1.37
N ALA A 72 0.03 -12.09 0.29
CA ALA A 72 1.16 -11.60 -0.51
C ALA A 72 0.84 -10.27 -1.20
N ASN A 73 -0.39 -10.07 -1.66
CA ASN A 73 -0.82 -8.81 -2.27
C ASN A 73 -1.06 -7.69 -1.24
N ASP A 74 -1.49 -8.02 -0.02
CA ASP A 74 -1.61 -7.06 1.09
C ASP A 74 -0.23 -6.54 1.55
N SER A 75 0.81 -7.35 1.34
CA SER A 75 2.21 -6.99 1.62
C SER A 75 2.87 -6.10 0.55
N SER A 76 2.12 -5.42 -0.32
CA SER A 76 2.67 -4.34 -1.14
C SER A 76 2.62 -3.00 -0.38
N PRO A 77 3.70 -2.58 0.33
CA PRO A 77 3.87 -1.18 0.71
C PRO A 77 3.99 -0.27 -0.52
N ALA A 78 4.07 -0.85 -1.72
CA ALA A 78 4.25 -0.18 -3.02
C ALA A 78 3.06 0.68 -3.49
N ASN A 79 1.94 0.75 -2.76
CA ASN A 79 0.84 1.67 -3.08
C ASN A 79 0.60 2.76 -2.02
N ARG A 80 1.58 3.03 -1.15
CA ARG A 80 1.68 4.32 -0.45
C ARG A 80 2.84 5.08 -1.07
N GLN A 81 2.54 6.11 -1.85
CA GLN A 81 3.58 7.03 -2.33
C GLN A 81 4.15 7.79 -1.13
N ILE A 82 5.18 7.24 -0.50
CA ILE A 82 5.91 7.90 0.58
C ILE A 82 6.80 8.98 -0.05
N CYS A 83 6.67 10.22 0.41
CA CYS A 83 7.57 11.28 0.01
C CYS A 83 8.89 11.19 0.79
N LEU A 84 10.00 11.32 0.06
CA LEU A 84 11.36 11.33 0.62
C LEU A 84 12.10 12.63 0.27
N SER A 85 11.38 13.66 -0.18
CA SER A 85 11.97 14.98 -0.34
C SER A 85 12.35 15.56 1.02
N ASP A 86 13.41 16.36 1.05
CA ASP A 86 13.86 17.03 2.28
C ASP A 86 12.73 17.85 2.93
N GLU A 87 11.90 18.51 2.13
CA GLU A 87 10.76 19.28 2.63
C GLU A 87 9.70 18.41 3.30
N CYS A 88 9.40 17.25 2.70
CA CYS A 88 8.50 16.26 3.29
C CYS A 88 9.05 15.73 4.61
N LEU A 89 10.31 15.26 4.61
CA LEU A 89 10.94 14.71 5.80
C LEU A 89 11.03 15.73 6.94
N ARG A 90 11.40 16.97 6.64
CA ARG A 90 11.44 18.07 7.64
C ARG A 90 10.05 18.36 8.21
N SER A 91 9.02 18.37 7.37
CA SER A 91 7.65 18.64 7.81
C SER A 91 7.09 17.50 8.66
N THR A 92 7.28 16.25 8.23
CA THR A 92 6.85 15.07 8.98
C THR A 92 7.60 14.94 10.31
N ALA A 93 8.91 15.24 10.35
CA ALA A 93 9.67 15.26 11.59
C ALA A 93 9.14 16.31 12.57
N GLY A 94 8.86 17.54 12.09
CA GLY A 94 8.29 18.60 12.91
C GLY A 94 6.90 18.26 13.45
N LEU A 95 6.04 17.63 12.64
CA LEU A 95 4.74 17.15 13.10
C LEU A 95 4.89 16.05 14.15
N LYS A 96 5.73 15.04 13.89
CA LYS A 96 5.94 13.93 14.82
C LYS A 96 6.48 14.38 16.18
N GLN A 97 7.26 15.45 16.22
CA GLN A 97 7.81 16.01 17.45
C GLN A 97 6.73 16.56 18.39
N THR A 98 5.62 17.10 17.87
CA THR A 98 4.54 17.66 18.69
C THR A 98 3.49 16.63 19.11
N MET A 99 3.45 15.48 18.43
CA MET A 99 2.45 14.45 18.66
C MET A 99 2.71 13.64 19.93
N ASN A 100 1.67 13.42 20.73
CA ASN A 100 1.66 12.48 21.84
C ASN A 100 0.97 11.16 21.41
N LEU A 101 1.78 10.16 21.03
CA LEU A 101 1.29 8.86 20.57
C LEU A 101 0.74 7.96 21.69
N GLY A 102 0.77 8.42 22.95
CA GLY A 102 0.18 7.71 24.09
C GLY A 102 -1.32 7.95 24.27
N VAL A 103 -1.90 8.90 23.51
CA VAL A 103 -3.32 9.26 23.56
C VAL A 103 -4.03 8.74 22.32
N ASP A 104 -5.27 8.25 22.47
CA ASP A 104 -6.08 7.85 21.31
C ASP A 104 -6.60 9.11 20.60
N PRO A 105 -6.36 9.29 19.30
CA PRO A 105 -6.89 10.43 18.55
C PRO A 105 -8.43 10.52 18.54
N CYS A 106 -9.13 9.41 18.82
CA CYS A 106 -10.59 9.38 18.92
C CYS A 106 -11.12 9.96 20.23
N ASP A 107 -10.28 9.94 21.28
CA ASP A 107 -10.63 10.46 22.62
C ASP A 107 -10.25 11.94 22.75
N ASP A 108 -9.00 12.27 22.44
CA ASP A 108 -8.51 13.66 22.44
C ASP A 108 -7.51 13.88 21.29
N PHE A 109 -8.04 14.34 20.17
CA PHE A 109 -7.24 14.66 19.00
C PHE A 109 -6.27 15.82 19.24
N TYR A 110 -6.61 16.78 20.11
CA TYR A 110 -5.74 17.91 20.39
C TYR A 110 -4.49 17.45 21.13
N GLU A 111 -4.67 16.65 22.18
CA GLU A 111 -3.56 16.07 22.93
C GLU A 111 -2.73 15.11 22.06
N TYR A 112 -3.38 14.28 21.24
CA TYR A 112 -2.66 13.41 20.31
C TYR A 112 -1.73 14.18 19.34
N VAL A 113 -2.17 15.33 18.82
CA VAL A 113 -1.40 16.11 17.83
C VAL A 113 -0.45 17.13 18.45
N CYS A 114 -0.83 17.74 19.56
CA CYS A 114 -0.16 18.89 20.17
C CYS A 114 0.36 18.63 21.60
N GLY A 115 0.10 17.48 22.20
CA GLY A 115 0.40 17.20 23.61
C GLY A 115 1.87 17.42 23.98
N ASN A 116 2.79 17.14 23.05
CA ASN A 116 4.22 17.33 23.26
C ASN A 116 4.73 18.72 22.81
N TRP A 117 3.87 19.56 22.22
CA TRP A 117 4.28 20.91 21.78
C TRP A 117 4.68 21.82 22.95
N ALA A 118 4.09 21.63 24.13
CA ALA A 118 4.39 22.40 25.32
C ALA A 118 5.68 21.94 26.03
N GLU A 119 6.01 20.64 25.97
CA GLU A 119 7.13 20.05 26.72
C GLU A 119 8.52 20.39 26.13
N ASP A 120 8.60 20.62 24.82
CA ASP A 120 9.85 21.02 24.15
C ASP A 120 10.21 22.51 24.37
N ARG A 121 9.32 23.27 25.02
CA ARG A 121 9.53 24.69 25.31
C ARG A 121 10.06 24.83 26.73
N THR A 122 11.38 24.78 26.88
CA THR A 122 12.03 25.24 28.12
C THR A 122 11.48 26.63 28.46
N GLU A 123 11.02 26.77 29.70
CA GLU A 123 10.22 27.81 30.36
C GLU A 123 10.79 29.25 30.32
N ARG A 124 11.55 29.60 29.28
CA ARG A 124 12.19 30.91 29.06
C ARG A 124 11.72 31.51 27.74
N ASP A 125 10.43 31.80 27.61
CA ASP A 125 9.93 32.94 26.84
C ASP A 125 8.40 33.00 26.99
N ASP A 126 7.94 33.93 27.84
CA ASP A 126 6.87 34.88 27.55
C ASP A 126 5.57 34.36 26.89
N GLY A 127 4.99 33.23 27.34
CA GLY A 127 3.59 32.87 27.09
C GLY A 127 3.13 32.94 25.62
N ASN A 128 4.06 32.79 24.68
CA ASN A 128 3.88 33.18 23.29
C ASN A 128 3.50 31.93 22.49
N GLY A 129 2.26 31.86 22.00
CA GLY A 129 1.72 30.70 21.28
C GLY A 129 2.49 30.35 19.99
N TRP A 130 2.13 29.23 19.35
CA TRP A 130 2.71 28.79 18.07
C TRP A 130 2.78 29.90 17.01
N MET A 131 1.73 30.71 16.94
CA MET A 131 1.65 31.85 16.02
C MET A 131 2.75 32.87 16.32
N GLN A 132 2.93 33.24 17.59
CA GLN A 132 3.94 34.20 18.02
C GLN A 132 5.36 33.69 17.77
N GLU A 133 5.65 32.41 17.98
CA GLU A 133 6.96 31.84 17.63
C GLU A 133 7.27 31.98 16.14
N ARG A 134 6.28 31.70 15.29
CA ARG A 134 6.39 31.85 13.84
C ARG A 134 6.61 33.30 13.46
N GLN A 135 5.87 34.23 14.06
CA GLN A 135 6.08 35.67 13.86
C GLN A 135 7.49 36.10 14.29
N LEU A 136 7.96 35.65 15.44
CA LEU A 136 9.30 35.98 15.94
C LEU A 136 10.40 35.47 14.99
N LYS A 137 10.23 34.29 14.39
CA LYS A 137 11.15 33.78 13.36
C LYS A 137 11.16 34.67 12.11
N ILE A 138 9.99 35.13 11.67
CA ILE A 138 9.87 36.06 10.54
C ILE A 138 10.55 37.40 10.88
N TYR A 139 10.25 37.98 12.03
CA TYR A 139 10.86 39.24 12.47
C TYR A 139 12.37 39.14 12.62
N ARG A 140 12.90 38.01 13.13
CA ARG A 140 14.35 37.77 13.17
C ARG A 140 14.99 37.79 11.77
N ASN A 141 14.34 37.16 10.79
CA ASN A 141 14.82 37.16 9.41
C ASN A 141 14.74 38.56 8.78
N ILE A 142 13.64 39.29 9.00
CA ILE A 142 13.48 40.68 8.54
C ILE A 142 14.56 41.57 9.15
N ARG A 143 14.77 41.47 10.47
CA ARG A 143 15.82 42.18 11.19
C ARG A 143 17.20 41.92 10.59
N ALA A 144 17.56 40.64 10.40
CA ALA A 144 18.84 40.26 9.80
C ALA A 144 19.03 40.81 8.36
N TYR A 145 17.94 41.07 7.64
CA TYR A 145 17.98 41.71 6.33
C TYR A 145 18.11 43.25 6.43
N LEU A 146 17.40 43.89 7.37
CA LEU A 146 17.43 45.33 7.58
C LEU A 146 18.73 45.85 8.21
N GLU A 147 19.43 45.02 8.98
CA GLU A 147 20.74 45.37 9.58
C GLU A 147 21.85 45.53 8.51
N ARG A 148 21.69 44.89 7.34
CA ARG A 148 22.66 44.98 6.23
C ARG A 148 22.63 46.36 5.57
N ASP A 149 23.77 46.78 5.00
CA ASP A 149 23.86 48.04 4.26
C ASP A 149 22.90 48.10 3.06
N ALA A 150 22.39 49.30 2.78
CA ALA A 150 21.65 49.57 1.57
C ALA A 150 22.60 49.52 0.37
N ARG A 151 22.23 48.79 -0.67
CA ARG A 151 23.01 48.61 -1.89
C ARG A 151 22.42 49.43 -3.04
N ARG A 152 23.25 49.77 -4.02
CA ARG A 152 22.84 50.53 -5.22
C ARG A 152 21.69 49.87 -5.99
N PHE A 153 21.62 48.55 -5.96
CA PHE A 153 20.61 47.75 -6.67
C PHE A 153 19.41 47.38 -5.79
N ASP A 154 19.36 47.83 -4.54
CA ASP A 154 18.18 47.60 -3.71
C ASP A 154 17.00 48.44 -4.26
N PRO A 155 15.78 47.89 -4.31
CA PRO A 155 14.60 48.69 -4.61
C PRO A 155 14.49 49.89 -3.68
N LYS A 156 14.08 51.05 -4.19
CA LYS A 156 13.97 52.30 -3.39
C LYS A 156 13.26 52.11 -2.04
N PRO A 157 12.10 51.40 -1.95
CA PRO A 157 11.42 51.18 -0.68
C PRO A 157 12.25 50.37 0.33
N VAL A 158 13.04 49.40 -0.16
CA VAL A 158 13.91 48.56 0.68
C VAL A 158 15.09 49.36 1.22
N ALA A 159 15.73 50.17 0.37
CA ALA A 159 16.82 51.04 0.78
C ALA A 159 16.35 52.05 1.86
N GLN A 160 15.17 52.66 1.67
CA GLN A 160 14.57 53.56 2.65
C GLN A 160 14.24 52.85 3.97
N ALA A 161 13.69 51.64 3.93
CA ALA A 161 13.41 50.86 5.12
C ALA A 161 14.68 50.53 5.92
N LYS A 162 15.78 50.18 5.25
CA LYS A 162 17.09 49.96 5.90
C LYS A 162 17.64 51.23 6.57
N VAL A 163 17.55 52.38 5.88
CA VAL A 163 17.96 53.68 6.45
C VAL A 163 17.11 54.02 7.68
N MET A 164 15.79 53.89 7.59
CA MET A 164 14.89 54.12 8.72
C MET A 164 15.19 53.20 9.91
N TYR A 165 15.40 51.90 9.66
CA TYR A 165 15.72 50.93 10.69
C TYR A 165 17.02 51.30 11.43
N ARG A 166 18.05 51.74 10.71
CA ARG A 166 19.32 52.18 11.31
C ARG A 166 19.21 53.46 12.11
N SER A 167 18.41 54.42 11.67
CA SER A 167 18.14 55.63 12.44
C SER A 167 17.49 55.33 13.80
N CYS A 168 16.67 54.27 13.87
CA CYS A 168 16.09 53.79 15.13
C CYS A 168 17.14 53.12 16.04
N LEU A 169 18.13 52.43 15.48
CA LEU A 169 19.22 51.84 16.25
C LEU A 169 20.24 52.88 16.73
N SER A 170 20.53 53.90 15.92
CA SER A 170 21.51 54.95 16.27
C SER A 170 21.01 55.86 17.39
N SER A 171 19.71 56.13 17.48
CA SER A 171 19.11 56.89 18.58
C SER A 171 19.16 56.15 19.94
N GLY A 172 19.29 54.83 19.95
CA GLY A 172 19.53 54.01 21.14
C GLY A 172 21.02 53.84 21.51
N GLY A 173 21.95 54.34 20.69
CA GLY A 173 23.40 54.10 20.80
C GLY A 173 24.29 55.35 20.83
N GLN A 174 23.74 56.56 20.83
CA GLN A 174 24.53 57.80 20.84
C GLN A 174 24.95 58.26 22.26
N ARG A 175 25.78 57.44 22.92
CA ARG A 175 26.81 57.91 23.86
C ARG A 175 28.01 56.98 23.78
N LYS A 176 28.87 57.15 22.77
CA LYS A 176 30.33 57.05 22.92
C LYS A 176 31.06 57.35 21.61
N ALA A 177 32.05 58.22 21.77
CA ALA A 177 33.23 58.43 20.93
C ALA A 177 33.07 59.34 19.69
N GLU A 178 32.88 60.64 19.96
CA GLU A 178 33.79 61.65 19.40
C GLU A 178 34.66 62.16 20.57
N ALA A 179 35.95 61.79 20.54
CA ALA A 179 37.06 62.44 21.25
C ALA A 179 38.36 61.98 20.59
#